data_AF-A0A2E3PYP9-F1
#
_entry.id   AF-A0A2E3PYP9-F1
#
_cell.length_a   1.000
_cell.length_b   1.000
_cell.length_c   1.000
_cell.angle_alpha   90.00
_cell.angle_beta   90.00
_cell.angle_gamma   90.00
#
_symmetry.space_group_name_H-M   'P 1'
#
loop_
_entity.id
_entity.type
_entity.pdbx_description
1 polymer ?
#
loop_
_entity_poly.entity_id
_entity_poly.type
_entity_poly.pdbx_seq_one_letter_code
_entity_poly.pdbx_strand_id
1 'polypeptide(L)'
;MVAMTRSFTNRGPAPARGAALVLVLVALAIGLLLTATWLDGRRESVPVAQRVSDATSARHAAAGGLELVKATLDAEDDWREAIETGRLDGSFEFEDATLGFELNDADHGGPIDTDTLRVTIRSRATIDGIAATCEGFMEFEPETPIVDLGYGETGIVVGREIRILDRAAVLPWRGVDDSDSSPVVLGTLDGVPERIELGPEALLPSAEMILVRDRRARTASRGRARTRELPDPLPAIAAPILPEPTAERSRERQVVRVDETPSGDLHNRSIRIPRNARLQFRGDRTIRVQRDLDIEAGARIEIDGGTLHLDAERDLDIRRAEIHVGPTGRLVVRAGRRLRIDDAFIGDSAFGPESHRETGMLPLEADATAGRIILTARPDAEIMVSGDSLLTGTVIAPDAVVRILDDSIMHGRLVASRVELRDDALLHARPDDGRIIGLTSIAGPHRDEQGYLNPMLTSPDRAIAAVLQEIAEAMGIAVCATGSIAHPSESSVEAEADRIQDGLDRMRDDLRGPSQRSRMRWVMDGDCGR
;
A
#
# COMPACT_ATOMS: atom_id res chain seq x y z
N MET A 1 -4.60 -90.45 -70.75
CA MET A 1 -4.68 -88.99 -70.95
C MET A 1 -6.11 -88.55 -70.64
N VAL A 2 -6.29 -87.40 -70.00
CA VAL A 2 -7.57 -86.76 -69.58
C VAL A 2 -8.18 -87.33 -68.30
N ALA A 3 -8.70 -86.56 -67.34
CA ALA A 3 -8.36 -85.27 -66.74
C ALA A 3 -9.14 -85.25 -65.41
N MET A 4 -8.51 -84.77 -64.35
CA MET A 4 -9.17 -84.51 -63.06
C MET A 4 -10.19 -83.37 -63.21
N THR A 5 -11.44 -83.62 -62.82
CA THR A 5 -12.41 -82.58 -62.47
C THR A 5 -13.01 -82.92 -61.12
N ARG A 6 -12.49 -82.32 -60.06
CA ARG A 6 -13.12 -82.31 -58.73
C ARG A 6 -14.00 -81.06 -58.64
N SER A 7 -15.32 -81.25 -58.60
CA SER A 7 -16.28 -80.21 -58.25
C SER A 7 -16.27 -80.00 -56.73
N PHE A 8 -15.92 -78.79 -56.29
CA PHE A 8 -16.18 -78.38 -54.91
C PHE A 8 -17.65 -77.99 -54.77
N THR A 9 -18.41 -78.81 -54.06
CA THR A 9 -19.79 -78.53 -53.66
C THR A 9 -19.79 -77.54 -52.49
N ASN A 10 -20.30 -76.34 -52.78
CA ASN A 10 -20.61 -75.27 -51.84
C ASN A 10 -21.72 -75.75 -50.87
N ARG A 11 -21.39 -76.00 -49.59
CA ARG A 11 -22.36 -76.26 -48.51
C ARG A 11 -22.64 -74.96 -47.77
N GLY A 12 -23.92 -74.60 -47.72
CA GLY A 12 -24.44 -73.33 -47.20
C GLY A 12 -24.16 -73.05 -45.72
N PRO A 13 -24.37 -71.78 -45.30
CA PRO A 13 -24.07 -71.31 -43.96
C PRO A 13 -25.01 -71.95 -42.93
N ALA A 14 -24.43 -72.50 -41.86
CA ALA A 14 -25.14 -72.91 -40.65
C ALA A 14 -25.78 -71.68 -39.96
N PRO A 15 -26.91 -71.85 -39.25
CA PRO A 15 -27.76 -70.74 -38.81
C PRO A 15 -27.06 -69.86 -37.75
N ALA A 16 -26.78 -68.61 -38.11
CA ALA A 16 -26.21 -67.56 -37.25
C ALA A 16 -27.14 -67.07 -36.11
N ARG A 17 -28.09 -67.90 -35.66
CA ARG A 17 -29.07 -67.55 -34.61
C ARG A 17 -28.41 -67.45 -33.23
N GLY A 18 -27.36 -68.23 -32.96
CA GLY A 18 -26.59 -68.14 -31.72
C GLY A 18 -25.76 -66.85 -31.61
N ALA A 19 -25.13 -66.43 -32.72
CA ALA A 19 -24.35 -65.19 -32.76
C ALA A 19 -25.22 -63.93 -32.64
N ALA A 20 -26.40 -63.92 -33.27
CA ALA A 20 -27.34 -62.81 -33.15
C ALA A 20 -27.85 -62.63 -31.71
N LEU A 21 -28.15 -63.73 -31.01
CA LEU A 21 -28.61 -63.67 -29.62
C LEU A 21 -27.51 -63.14 -28.67
N VAL A 22 -26.26 -63.56 -28.87
CA VAL A 22 -25.11 -63.07 -28.09
C VAL A 22 -24.88 -61.58 -28.34
N LEU A 23 -24.96 -61.10 -29.59
CA LEU A 23 -24.83 -59.68 -29.91
C LEU A 23 -25.93 -58.83 -29.26
N VAL A 24 -27.18 -59.32 -29.24
CA VAL A 24 -28.28 -58.63 -28.56
C VAL A 24 -28.03 -58.55 -27.05
N LEU A 25 -27.57 -59.64 -26.42
CA LEU A 25 -27.25 -59.64 -24.99
C LEU A 25 -26.09 -58.69 -24.65
N VAL A 26 -25.06 -58.64 -25.49
CA VAL A 26 -23.94 -57.70 -25.33
C VAL A 26 -24.41 -56.25 -25.50
N ALA A 27 -25.24 -55.96 -26.50
CA ALA A 27 -25.80 -54.62 -26.69
C ALA A 27 -26.68 -54.19 -25.51
N LEU A 28 -27.47 -55.11 -24.94
CA LEU A 28 -28.33 -54.86 -23.78
C LEU A 28 -27.49 -54.66 -22.51
N ALA A 29 -26.41 -55.43 -22.33
CA ALA A 29 -25.46 -55.25 -21.24
C ALA A 29 -24.75 -53.89 -21.34
N ILE A 30 -24.28 -53.49 -22.52
CA ILE A 30 -23.66 -52.18 -22.74
C ILE A 30 -24.67 -51.06 -22.49
N GLY A 31 -25.90 -51.20 -22.97
CA GLY A 31 -26.97 -50.22 -22.73
C GLY A 31 -27.30 -50.05 -21.24
N LEU A 32 -27.37 -51.14 -20.49
CA LEU A 32 -27.55 -51.10 -19.03
C LEU A 32 -26.35 -50.46 -18.33
N LEU A 33 -25.12 -50.76 -18.75
CA LEU A 33 -23.89 -50.23 -18.15
C LEU A 33 -23.76 -48.72 -18.42
N LEU A 34 -24.11 -48.24 -19.62
CA LEU A 34 -24.20 -46.82 -19.97
C LEU A 34 -25.30 -46.09 -19.19
N THR A 35 -26.45 -46.73 -19.01
CA THR A 35 -27.56 -46.13 -18.23
C THR A 35 -27.20 -46.05 -16.74
N ALA A 36 -26.56 -47.09 -16.20
CA ALA A 36 -26.07 -47.12 -14.83
C ALA A 36 -25.01 -46.05 -14.59
N THR A 37 -24.00 -45.95 -15.45
CA THR A 37 -22.96 -44.90 -15.36
C THR A 37 -23.52 -43.50 -15.54
N TRP A 38 -24.54 -43.30 -16.40
CA TRP A 38 -25.23 -42.01 -16.53
C TRP A 38 -26.02 -41.65 -15.26
N LEU A 39 -26.75 -42.60 -14.67
CA LEU A 39 -27.45 -42.39 -13.41
C LEU A 39 -26.49 -42.12 -12.24
N ASP A 40 -25.34 -42.79 -12.22
CA ASP A 40 -24.29 -42.59 -11.22
C ASP A 40 -23.66 -41.20 -11.35
N GLY A 41 -23.27 -40.81 -12.58
CA GLY A 41 -22.73 -39.49 -12.85
C GLY A 41 -23.73 -38.35 -12.54
N ARG A 42 -25.04 -38.60 -12.66
CA ARG A 42 -26.08 -37.64 -12.27
C ARG A 42 -26.30 -37.56 -10.75
N ARG A 43 -26.09 -38.66 -10.03
CA ARG A 43 -26.12 -38.69 -8.56
C ARG A 43 -24.93 -37.96 -7.96
N GLU A 44 -23.78 -37.97 -8.63
CA GLU A 44 -22.60 -37.22 -8.20
C GLU A 44 -22.63 -35.75 -8.62
N SER A 45 -23.19 -35.40 -9.78
CA SER A 45 -23.16 -34.01 -10.28
C SER A 45 -24.09 -33.05 -9.55
N VAL A 46 -25.24 -33.51 -9.06
CA VAL A 46 -26.20 -32.65 -8.33
C VAL A 46 -25.63 -32.14 -6.99
N PRO A 47 -25.07 -32.99 -6.10
CA PRO A 47 -24.42 -32.52 -4.87
C PRO A 47 -23.20 -31.64 -5.14
N VAL A 48 -22.45 -31.89 -6.22
CA VAL A 48 -21.30 -31.06 -6.59
C VAL A 48 -21.77 -29.68 -7.05
N ALA A 49 -22.78 -29.61 -7.92
CA ALA A 49 -23.35 -28.34 -8.37
C ALA A 49 -23.94 -27.54 -7.20
N GLN A 50 -24.62 -28.22 -6.27
CA GLN A 50 -25.14 -27.59 -5.06
C GLN A 50 -24.01 -27.02 -4.20
N ARG A 51 -22.97 -27.79 -3.89
CA ARG A 51 -21.80 -27.31 -3.12
C ARG A 51 -21.09 -26.14 -3.79
N VAL A 52 -21.01 -26.11 -5.13
CA VAL A 52 -20.43 -24.97 -5.87
C VAL A 52 -21.33 -23.74 -5.76
N SER A 53 -22.64 -23.92 -5.83
CA SER A 53 -23.62 -22.87 -5.59
C SER A 53 -23.49 -22.32 -4.18
N ASP A 54 -23.55 -23.19 -3.16
CA ASP A 54 -23.46 -22.83 -1.74
C ASP A 54 -22.12 -22.13 -1.44
N ALA A 55 -21.01 -22.59 -2.03
CA ALA A 55 -19.71 -21.93 -1.90
C ALA A 55 -19.68 -20.54 -2.55
N THR A 56 -20.37 -20.36 -3.67
CA THR A 56 -20.47 -19.06 -4.35
C THR A 56 -21.34 -18.11 -3.54
N SER A 57 -22.50 -18.57 -3.08
CA SER A 57 -23.39 -17.83 -2.17
C SER A 57 -22.68 -17.45 -0.88
N ALA A 58 -21.91 -18.37 -0.28
CA ALA A 58 -21.13 -18.06 0.93
C ALA A 58 -20.09 -16.97 0.67
N ARG A 59 -19.42 -16.95 -0.50
CA ARG A 59 -18.49 -15.86 -0.86
C ARG A 59 -19.20 -14.53 -1.03
N HIS A 60 -20.34 -14.51 -1.70
CA HIS A 60 -21.13 -13.29 -1.85
C HIS A 60 -21.69 -12.79 -0.51
N ALA A 61 -22.17 -13.68 0.34
CA ALA A 61 -22.61 -13.34 1.69
C ALA A 61 -21.45 -12.79 2.53
N ALA A 62 -20.24 -13.37 2.45
CA ALA A 62 -19.06 -12.84 3.15
C ALA A 62 -18.67 -11.44 2.63
N ALA A 63 -18.73 -11.19 1.32
CA ALA A 63 -18.48 -9.87 0.75
C ALA A 63 -19.55 -8.85 1.16
N GLY A 64 -20.83 -9.22 1.13
CA GLY A 64 -21.94 -8.38 1.60
C GLY A 64 -21.85 -8.09 3.09
N GLY A 65 -21.42 -9.07 3.89
CA GLY A 65 -21.15 -8.93 5.32
C GLY A 65 -20.01 -7.95 5.60
N LEU A 66 -18.94 -7.98 4.82
CA LEU A 66 -17.86 -7.01 4.90
C LEU A 66 -18.36 -5.58 4.65
N GLU A 67 -19.15 -5.37 3.59
CA GLU A 67 -19.72 -4.05 3.27
C GLU A 67 -20.74 -3.59 4.32
N LEU A 68 -21.51 -4.50 4.91
CA LEU A 68 -22.41 -4.19 6.02
C LEU A 68 -21.65 -3.69 7.25
N VAL A 69 -20.55 -4.36 7.63
CA VAL A 69 -19.72 -3.91 8.75
C VAL A 69 -19.13 -2.55 8.44
N LYS A 70 -18.61 -2.34 7.23
CA LYS A 70 -18.04 -1.04 6.85
C LYS A 70 -19.06 0.09 6.97
N ALA A 71 -20.24 -0.11 6.38
CA ALA A 71 -21.32 0.87 6.45
C ALA A 71 -21.84 1.09 7.87
N THR A 72 -21.78 0.05 8.73
CA THR A 72 -22.16 0.18 10.14
C THR A 72 -21.16 1.05 10.89
N LEU A 73 -19.86 0.80 10.73
CA LEU A 73 -18.82 1.60 11.41
C LEU A 73 -18.75 3.03 10.88
N ASP A 74 -18.92 3.25 9.57
CA ASP A 74 -18.97 4.59 8.97
C ASP A 74 -20.18 5.43 9.45
N ALA A 75 -21.26 4.77 9.88
CA ALA A 75 -22.47 5.43 10.34
C ALA A 75 -22.45 5.80 11.84
N GLU A 76 -21.49 5.30 12.60
CA GLU A 76 -21.37 5.58 14.04
C GLU A 76 -20.40 6.73 14.27
N ASP A 77 -20.82 7.70 15.10
CA ASP A 77 -19.96 8.83 15.47
C ASP A 77 -18.75 8.36 16.32
N ASP A 78 -18.96 7.32 17.14
CA ASP A 78 -17.93 6.63 17.91
C ASP A 78 -17.93 5.13 17.55
N TRP A 79 -17.21 4.81 16.48
CA TRP A 79 -17.10 3.46 15.96
C TRP A 79 -16.38 2.51 16.94
N ARG A 80 -15.52 3.02 17.84
CA ARG A 80 -14.82 2.21 18.84
C ARG A 80 -15.78 1.74 19.92
N GLU A 81 -16.60 2.65 20.46
CA GLU A 81 -17.65 2.28 21.41
C GLU A 81 -18.60 1.23 20.81
N ALA A 82 -18.96 1.36 19.52
CA ALA A 82 -19.79 0.36 18.84
C ALA A 82 -19.15 -1.04 18.81
N ILE A 83 -17.82 -1.12 18.68
CA ILE A 83 -17.10 -2.40 18.73
C ILE A 83 -16.99 -2.91 20.16
N GLU A 84 -16.58 -2.07 21.13
CA GLU A 84 -16.41 -2.46 22.53
C GLU A 84 -17.71 -2.93 23.19
N THR A 85 -18.84 -2.33 22.80
CA THR A 85 -20.18 -2.74 23.27
C THR A 85 -20.65 -4.05 22.66
N GLY A 86 -19.86 -4.66 21.77
CA GLY A 86 -20.15 -5.94 21.13
C GLY A 86 -21.27 -5.83 20.11
N ARG A 87 -21.47 -4.67 19.46
CA ARG A 87 -22.55 -4.49 18.48
C ARG A 87 -22.39 -5.38 17.25
N LEU A 88 -21.14 -5.75 16.93
CA LEU A 88 -20.78 -6.69 15.88
C LEU A 88 -20.48 -8.10 16.43
N ASP A 89 -20.64 -8.31 17.74
CA ASP A 89 -20.45 -9.61 18.36
C ASP A 89 -21.64 -10.51 18.09
N GLY A 90 -21.35 -11.75 17.74
CA GLY A 90 -22.33 -12.79 17.49
C GLY A 90 -22.54 -13.08 16.00
N SER A 91 -23.54 -13.91 15.74
CA SER A 91 -23.86 -14.39 14.40
C SER A 91 -25.03 -13.62 13.82
N PHE A 92 -24.89 -13.14 12.58
CA PHE A 92 -25.94 -12.43 11.85
C PHE A 92 -26.49 -13.32 10.75
N GLU A 93 -27.81 -13.41 10.63
CA GLU A 93 -28.44 -14.10 9.50
C GLU A 93 -28.54 -13.12 8.32
N PHE A 94 -27.96 -13.50 7.19
CA PHE A 94 -28.03 -12.76 5.94
C PHE A 94 -28.34 -13.73 4.81
N GLU A 95 -29.55 -13.61 4.25
CA GLU A 95 -30.11 -14.61 3.32
C GLU A 95 -30.09 -16.02 3.94
N ASP A 96 -29.49 -17.00 3.26
CA ASP A 96 -29.33 -18.39 3.74
C ASP A 96 -28.00 -18.60 4.50
N ALA A 97 -27.24 -17.52 4.76
CA ALA A 97 -25.92 -17.57 5.38
C ALA A 97 -25.94 -17.07 6.82
N THR A 98 -25.12 -17.72 7.66
CA THR A 98 -24.74 -17.20 8.97
C THR A 98 -23.41 -16.46 8.85
N LEU A 99 -23.43 -15.15 9.06
CA LEU A 99 -22.26 -14.28 9.11
C LEU A 99 -21.68 -14.23 10.53
N GLY A 100 -20.37 -14.16 10.61
CA GLY A 100 -19.62 -13.76 11.80
C GLY A 100 -18.52 -12.79 11.40
N PHE A 101 -18.16 -11.91 12.33
CA PHE A 101 -17.19 -10.86 12.09
C PHE A 101 -16.03 -10.97 13.07
N GLU A 102 -14.84 -10.67 12.59
CA GLU A 102 -13.64 -10.53 13.40
C GLU A 102 -13.01 -9.19 13.01
N LEU A 103 -12.83 -8.32 14.00
CA LEU A 103 -12.27 -7.00 13.82
C LEU A 103 -10.99 -6.90 14.65
N ASN A 104 -9.90 -6.52 14.01
CA ASN A 104 -8.59 -6.39 14.66
C ASN A 104 -7.92 -5.09 14.18
N ASP A 105 -6.99 -4.57 14.96
CA ASP A 105 -6.09 -3.51 14.52
C ASP A 105 -5.27 -3.99 13.30
N ALA A 106 -5.25 -3.21 12.23
CA ALA A 106 -4.58 -3.58 10.98
C ALA A 106 -3.06 -3.40 11.00
N ASP A 107 -2.53 -2.57 11.89
CA ASP A 107 -1.12 -2.24 11.95
C ASP A 107 -0.35 -3.25 12.81
N HIS A 108 -0.95 -3.78 13.87
CA HIS A 108 -0.32 -4.80 14.74
C HIS A 108 -1.08 -6.13 14.87
N GLY A 109 -2.28 -6.26 14.29
CA GLY A 109 -3.06 -7.50 14.30
C GLY A 109 -3.63 -7.88 15.66
N GLY A 110 -3.65 -6.95 16.61
CA GLY A 110 -4.17 -7.13 17.98
C GLY A 110 -5.64 -6.70 18.11
N PRO A 111 -6.20 -6.73 19.33
CA PRO A 111 -7.49 -6.13 19.59
C PRO A 111 -7.46 -4.62 19.28
N ILE A 112 -8.62 -4.08 18.93
CA ILE A 112 -8.79 -2.65 18.69
C ILE A 112 -8.68 -1.91 20.02
N ASP A 113 -7.97 -0.79 20.00
CA ASP A 113 -7.82 0.11 21.14
C ASP A 113 -8.00 1.57 20.71
N THR A 114 -7.72 2.50 21.61
CA THR A 114 -7.77 3.95 21.36
C THR A 114 -6.80 4.40 20.26
N ASP A 115 -5.79 3.60 19.96
CA ASP A 115 -4.70 3.91 19.05
C ASP A 115 -4.95 3.36 17.64
N THR A 116 -5.91 2.44 17.48
CA THR A 116 -6.27 1.87 16.18
C THR A 116 -6.85 2.92 15.23
N LEU A 117 -6.11 3.24 14.17
CA LEU A 117 -6.63 4.07 13.05
C LEU A 117 -7.12 3.24 11.88
N ARG A 118 -6.64 2.01 11.78
CA ARG A 118 -6.93 1.11 10.68
C ARG A 118 -7.46 -0.18 11.24
N VAL A 119 -8.67 -0.54 10.86
CA VAL A 119 -9.32 -1.78 11.31
C VAL A 119 -9.31 -2.77 10.18
N THR A 120 -8.77 -3.96 10.43
CA THR A 120 -8.97 -5.13 9.57
C THR A 120 -10.29 -5.77 9.93
N ILE A 121 -11.18 -5.91 8.95
CA ILE A 121 -12.49 -6.53 9.08
C ILE A 121 -12.46 -7.84 8.31
N ARG A 122 -12.64 -8.96 9.02
CA ARG A 122 -12.81 -10.27 8.42
C ARG A 122 -14.25 -10.71 8.61
N SER A 123 -14.99 -10.79 7.50
CA SER A 123 -16.33 -11.37 7.47
C SER A 123 -16.25 -12.84 7.07
N ARG A 124 -16.85 -13.71 7.88
CA ARG A 124 -16.98 -15.13 7.63
C ARG A 124 -18.45 -15.49 7.44
N ALA A 125 -18.81 -16.01 6.27
CA ALA A 125 -20.15 -16.54 6.00
C ALA A 125 -20.12 -18.07 6.01
N THR A 126 -21.17 -18.70 6.55
CA THR A 126 -21.36 -20.16 6.53
C THR A 126 -22.73 -20.50 5.96
N ILE A 127 -22.78 -21.35 4.94
CA ILE A 127 -24.00 -21.91 4.33
C ILE A 127 -23.85 -23.43 4.30
N ASP A 128 -24.77 -24.17 4.94
CA ASP A 128 -24.77 -25.65 4.94
C ASP A 128 -23.42 -26.30 5.28
N GLY A 129 -22.65 -25.66 6.18
CA GLY A 129 -21.32 -26.10 6.61
C GLY A 129 -20.17 -25.71 5.68
N ILE A 130 -20.44 -25.04 4.55
CA ILE A 130 -19.41 -24.41 3.70
C ILE A 130 -19.16 -23.01 4.22
N ALA A 131 -17.92 -22.73 4.61
CA ALA A 131 -17.49 -21.41 5.06
C ALA A 131 -16.71 -20.69 3.95
N ALA A 132 -16.97 -19.40 3.80
CA ALA A 132 -16.17 -18.48 3.01
C ALA A 132 -15.80 -17.26 3.88
N THR A 133 -14.63 -16.69 3.60
CA THR A 133 -14.13 -15.50 4.30
C THR A 133 -13.81 -14.41 3.30
N CYS A 134 -14.19 -13.18 3.62
CA CYS A 134 -13.81 -11.98 2.92
C CYS A 134 -13.14 -11.04 3.93
N GLU A 135 -12.08 -10.37 3.53
CA GLU A 135 -11.32 -9.48 4.40
C GLU A 135 -11.17 -8.13 3.71
N GLY A 136 -11.30 -7.07 4.49
CA GLY A 136 -11.10 -5.69 4.05
C GLY A 136 -10.62 -4.84 5.22
N PHE A 137 -10.43 -3.55 4.95
CA PHE A 137 -9.98 -2.60 5.96
C PHE A 137 -10.82 -1.33 5.91
N MET A 138 -10.83 -0.63 7.03
CA MET A 138 -11.30 0.74 7.16
C MET A 138 -10.21 1.59 7.79
N GLU A 139 -10.15 2.86 7.41
CA GLU A 139 -9.27 3.85 7.99
C GLU A 139 -10.11 4.98 8.56
N PHE A 140 -9.94 5.25 9.84
CA PHE A 140 -10.69 6.25 10.59
C PHE A 140 -9.84 7.50 10.81
N GLU A 141 -10.52 8.62 10.99
CA GLU A 141 -9.85 9.85 11.41
C GLU A 141 -9.37 9.71 12.85
N PRO A 142 -8.15 10.19 13.15
CA PRO A 142 -7.65 10.12 14.51
C PRO A 142 -8.40 11.12 15.40
N GLU A 143 -8.81 10.69 16.60
CA GLU A 143 -9.49 11.56 17.58
C GLU A 143 -8.60 12.72 18.04
N THR A 144 -7.29 12.49 18.03
CA THR A 144 -6.27 13.50 18.31
C THR A 144 -5.43 13.76 17.07
N PRO A 145 -5.00 15.00 16.83
CA PRO A 145 -4.18 15.30 15.66
C PRO A 145 -2.86 14.54 15.69
N ILE A 146 -2.60 13.77 14.63
CA ILE A 146 -1.34 13.01 14.49
C ILE A 146 -0.34 13.84 13.69
N VAL A 147 0.88 13.96 14.22
CA VAL A 147 1.95 14.63 13.49
C VAL A 147 2.67 13.65 12.57
N ASP A 148 2.63 13.89 11.27
CA ASP A 148 3.35 13.08 10.29
C ASP A 148 4.78 13.60 10.10
N LEU A 149 5.72 12.77 10.53
CA LEU A 149 7.17 13.00 10.46
C LEU A 149 7.81 12.42 9.18
N GLY A 150 7.03 11.65 8.42
CA GLY A 150 7.45 10.90 7.23
C GLY A 150 7.17 11.59 5.90
N TYR A 151 6.61 12.80 5.90
CA TYR A 151 6.18 13.53 4.69
C TYR A 151 5.03 12.86 3.93
N GLY A 152 4.19 12.09 4.61
CA GLY A 152 2.92 11.60 4.10
C GLY A 152 1.96 12.68 3.59
N GLU A 153 2.01 13.91 4.09
CA GLU A 153 1.19 15.00 3.52
C GLU A 153 1.65 15.42 2.09
N THR A 154 2.81 14.96 1.64
CA THR A 154 3.44 15.40 0.39
C THR A 154 3.38 14.35 -0.72
N GLY A 155 3.26 14.83 -1.96
CA GLY A 155 3.38 13.98 -3.14
C GLY A 155 4.84 13.74 -3.54
N ILE A 156 5.62 14.81 -3.62
CA ILE A 156 7.05 14.74 -3.93
C ILE A 156 7.84 15.64 -2.99
N VAL A 157 8.86 15.08 -2.34
CA VAL A 157 9.88 15.84 -1.61
C VAL A 157 11.25 15.48 -2.16
N VAL A 158 12.02 16.51 -2.53
CA VAL A 158 13.39 16.30 -3.03
C VAL A 158 14.46 16.92 -2.15
N GLY A 159 15.66 16.35 -2.18
CA GLY A 159 16.84 17.04 -1.68
C GLY A 159 17.25 18.19 -2.61
N ARG A 160 17.42 17.90 -3.90
CA ARG A 160 18.16 18.78 -4.83
C ARG A 160 17.36 19.21 -6.05
N GLU A 161 16.72 18.27 -6.75
CA GLU A 161 16.20 18.54 -8.10
C GLU A 161 14.88 17.84 -8.39
N ILE A 162 13.93 18.58 -8.98
CA ILE A 162 12.71 18.04 -9.61
C ILE A 162 12.75 18.42 -11.09
N ARG A 163 12.59 17.43 -11.96
CA ARG A 163 12.40 17.62 -13.40
C ARG A 163 11.14 16.90 -13.83
N ILE A 164 10.17 17.64 -14.35
CA ILE A 164 8.98 17.07 -15.01
C ILE A 164 9.05 17.55 -16.45
N LEU A 165 9.38 16.67 -17.37
CA LEU A 165 9.68 17.02 -18.77
C LEU A 165 8.67 16.39 -19.72
N ASP A 166 8.79 16.74 -21.00
CA ASP A 166 7.98 16.16 -22.07
C ASP A 166 6.48 16.27 -21.74
N ARG A 167 5.69 15.20 -21.89
CA ARG A 167 4.24 15.16 -21.57
C ARG A 167 3.96 14.57 -20.19
N ALA A 168 4.98 14.40 -19.36
CA ALA A 168 4.82 13.83 -18.04
C ALA A 168 3.93 14.70 -17.13
N ALA A 169 3.21 14.06 -16.22
CA ALA A 169 2.26 14.73 -15.35
C ALA A 169 2.36 14.29 -13.90
N VAL A 170 2.16 15.24 -13.00
CA VAL A 170 1.86 14.96 -11.59
C VAL A 170 0.43 15.40 -11.33
N LEU A 171 -0.41 14.43 -11.00
CA LEU A 171 -1.85 14.57 -10.85
C LEU A 171 -2.25 14.20 -9.43
N PRO A 172 -3.31 14.81 -8.88
CA PRO A 172 -3.84 14.36 -7.60
C PRO A 172 -4.49 12.99 -7.78
N TRP A 173 -4.23 12.07 -6.85
CA TRP A 173 -4.95 10.81 -6.76
C TRP A 173 -6.28 11.06 -6.04
N ARG A 174 -7.38 11.10 -6.79
CA ARG A 174 -8.71 11.49 -6.29
C ARG A 174 -9.75 10.44 -6.64
N GLY A 175 -10.78 10.36 -5.80
CA GLY A 175 -12.03 9.69 -6.15
C GLY A 175 -12.77 10.46 -7.25
N VAL A 176 -13.68 9.78 -7.95
CA VAL A 176 -14.45 10.33 -9.08
C VAL A 176 -15.30 11.56 -8.69
N ASP A 177 -15.63 11.70 -7.40
CA ASP A 177 -16.51 12.76 -6.89
C ASP A 177 -15.80 13.91 -6.13
N ASP A 178 -14.46 13.86 -5.99
CA ASP A 178 -13.73 14.82 -5.16
C ASP A 178 -13.26 16.06 -5.94
N SER A 179 -14.19 17.01 -6.09
CA SER A 179 -13.93 18.27 -6.81
C SER A 179 -13.14 19.31 -6.00
N ASP A 180 -13.01 19.14 -4.68
CA ASP A 180 -12.46 20.17 -3.76
C ASP A 180 -11.19 19.73 -3.02
N SER A 181 -10.53 18.68 -3.52
CA SER A 181 -9.31 18.19 -2.87
C SER A 181 -8.19 19.24 -2.84
N SER A 182 -7.43 19.20 -1.74
CA SER A 182 -6.18 19.93 -1.56
C SER A 182 -5.21 19.76 -2.73
N PRO A 183 -4.30 20.72 -2.97
CA PRO A 183 -3.26 20.57 -3.98
C PRO A 183 -2.28 19.46 -3.62
N VAL A 184 -1.63 18.86 -4.63
CA VAL A 184 -0.46 18.00 -4.44
C VAL A 184 0.69 18.86 -3.94
N VAL A 185 1.23 18.52 -2.79
CA VAL A 185 2.33 19.26 -2.20
C VAL A 185 3.67 18.75 -2.76
N LEU A 186 4.45 19.68 -3.30
CA LEU A 186 5.81 19.47 -3.80
C LEU A 186 6.78 20.29 -2.95
N GLY A 187 7.87 19.70 -2.48
CA GLY A 187 8.80 20.41 -1.60
C GLY A 187 10.26 20.03 -1.80
N THR A 188 11.13 20.85 -1.22
CA THR A 188 12.56 20.54 -1.09
C THR A 188 12.97 20.50 0.38
N LEU A 189 13.74 19.48 0.78
CA LEU A 189 14.24 19.31 2.14
C LEU A 189 15.09 20.52 2.57
N ASP A 190 16.07 20.88 1.75
CA ASP A 190 17.02 21.96 2.05
C ASP A 190 16.43 23.36 1.83
N GLY A 191 15.19 23.44 1.36
CA GLY A 191 14.48 24.70 1.17
C GLY A 191 14.88 25.55 -0.03
N VAL A 192 16.01 25.22 -0.65
CA VAL A 192 16.50 25.81 -1.88
C VAL A 192 16.72 24.66 -2.88
N PRO A 193 15.75 24.36 -3.74
CA PRO A 193 16.01 23.43 -4.84
C PRO A 193 17.21 23.94 -5.64
N GLU A 194 18.18 23.08 -5.92
CA GLU A 194 19.21 23.39 -6.90
C GLU A 194 18.55 23.67 -8.25
N ARG A 195 17.45 22.94 -8.55
CA ARG A 195 16.68 23.12 -9.79
C ARG A 195 15.26 22.54 -9.69
N ILE A 196 14.27 23.33 -10.09
CA ILE A 196 12.93 22.84 -10.47
C ILE A 196 12.77 23.15 -11.95
N GLU A 197 12.62 22.12 -12.77
CA GLU A 197 12.44 22.23 -14.22
C GLU A 197 11.09 21.63 -14.62
N LEU A 198 10.26 22.44 -15.28
CA LEU A 198 9.01 22.01 -15.89
C LEU A 198 9.12 22.17 -17.40
N GLY A 199 8.94 21.08 -18.13
CA GLY A 199 8.89 21.03 -19.58
C GLY A 199 7.70 21.82 -20.14
N PRO A 200 7.74 22.20 -21.42
CA PRO A 200 6.68 23.01 -22.03
C PRO A 200 5.33 22.29 -22.11
N GLU A 201 5.33 20.95 -22.15
CA GLU A 201 4.15 20.10 -22.23
C GLU A 201 3.82 19.39 -20.90
N ALA A 202 4.64 19.60 -19.87
CA ALA A 202 4.47 18.97 -18.57
C ALA A 202 3.22 19.50 -17.86
N LEU A 203 2.48 18.61 -17.19
CA LEU A 203 1.23 18.95 -16.51
C LEU A 203 1.36 18.91 -15.00
N LEU A 204 0.97 20.02 -14.36
CA LEU A 204 0.94 20.18 -12.91
C LEU A 204 -0.25 21.06 -12.51
N PRO A 205 -1.50 20.57 -12.66
CA PRO A 205 -2.71 21.40 -12.61
C PRO A 205 -3.04 21.93 -11.21
N SER A 206 -2.70 21.20 -10.15
CA SER A 206 -3.08 21.53 -8.76
C SER A 206 -1.93 21.23 -7.80
N ALA A 207 -0.81 21.94 -7.94
CA ALA A 207 0.33 21.77 -7.04
C ALA A 207 0.58 23.00 -6.17
N GLU A 208 0.97 22.72 -4.93
CA GLU A 208 1.51 23.68 -3.98
C GLU A 208 3.00 23.40 -3.80
N MET A 209 3.83 24.43 -3.97
CA MET A 209 5.27 24.33 -3.87
C MET A 209 5.72 24.88 -2.52
N ILE A 210 6.43 24.06 -1.74
CA ILE A 210 7.06 24.46 -0.49
C ILE A 210 8.43 25.04 -0.81
N LEU A 211 8.65 26.27 -0.36
CA LEU A 211 9.93 26.95 -0.41
C LEU A 211 10.33 27.35 1.01
N VAL A 212 11.63 27.38 1.31
CA VAL A 212 12.09 27.98 2.56
C VAL A 212 12.34 29.45 2.35
N ARG A 213 11.93 30.23 3.34
CA ARG A 213 12.02 31.68 3.33
C ARG A 213 13.48 32.12 3.35
N ASP A 214 14.04 32.37 2.18
CA ASP A 214 15.35 33.01 2.08
C ASP A 214 15.21 34.51 2.40
N ARG A 215 15.76 34.95 3.54
CA ARG A 215 15.81 36.37 3.92
C ARG A 215 16.57 37.24 2.90
N ARG A 216 17.34 36.65 1.99
CA ARG A 216 18.18 37.34 0.99
C ARG A 216 17.60 37.29 -0.43
N ALA A 217 16.76 36.30 -0.76
CA ALA A 217 16.20 36.18 -2.10
C ALA A 217 14.77 36.74 -2.15
N ARG A 218 14.60 37.85 -2.88
CA ARG A 218 13.30 38.20 -3.46
C ARG A 218 13.09 37.35 -4.71
N THR A 219 12.77 36.07 -4.53
CA THR A 219 12.53 35.20 -5.69
C THR A 219 11.12 35.47 -6.19
N ALA A 220 11.04 36.11 -7.36
CA ALA A 220 9.79 36.24 -8.11
C ALA A 220 9.43 34.85 -8.67
N SER A 221 8.56 34.10 -7.99
CA SER A 221 7.91 32.94 -8.60
C SER A 221 6.95 33.43 -9.69
N ARG A 222 7.43 33.43 -10.94
CA ARG A 222 6.56 33.55 -12.12
C ARG A 222 6.19 32.14 -12.55
N GLY A 223 5.09 31.58 -12.02
CA GLY A 223 4.57 30.28 -12.44
C GLY A 223 3.30 29.86 -11.70
N ARG A 224 2.48 29.04 -12.35
CA ARG A 224 1.07 28.68 -12.03
C ARG A 224 0.78 28.01 -10.66
N ALA A 225 1.80 27.60 -9.90
CA ALA A 225 1.63 26.86 -8.66
C ALA A 225 1.49 27.79 -7.45
N ARG A 226 0.67 27.39 -6.46
CA ARG A 226 0.63 28.09 -5.16
C ARG A 226 1.96 27.86 -4.43
N THR A 227 2.38 28.81 -3.60
CA THR A 227 3.66 28.70 -2.87
C THR A 227 3.41 28.82 -1.37
N ARG A 228 3.98 27.87 -0.60
CA ARG A 228 4.05 27.89 0.86
C ARG A 228 5.47 28.21 1.30
N GLU A 229 5.64 29.25 2.11
CA GLU A 229 6.95 29.61 2.66
C GLU A 229 7.11 29.03 4.07
N LEU A 230 8.18 28.27 4.30
CA LEU A 230 8.58 27.78 5.61
C LEU A 230 9.69 28.64 6.24
N PRO A 231 9.70 28.82 7.57
CA PRO A 231 10.74 29.60 8.23
C PRO A 231 12.12 28.95 8.15
N ASP A 232 12.18 27.62 8.15
CA ASP A 232 13.41 26.82 8.13
C ASP A 232 13.31 25.61 7.19
N PRO A 233 14.45 25.04 6.76
CA PRO A 233 14.52 23.77 6.05
C PRO A 233 13.77 22.64 6.74
N LEU A 234 13.20 21.76 5.93
CA LEU A 234 12.63 20.52 6.39
C LEU A 234 13.77 19.55 6.73
N PRO A 235 13.67 18.77 7.82
CA PRO A 235 14.77 17.91 8.25
C PRO A 235 14.95 16.69 7.35
N ALA A 236 16.17 16.33 6.97
CA ALA A 236 16.39 15.13 6.15
C ALA A 236 15.76 13.87 6.78
N ILE A 237 15.16 12.98 6.01
CA ILE A 237 14.65 11.67 6.47
C ILE A 237 15.64 10.58 6.09
N ALA A 238 15.87 9.59 6.96
CA ALA A 238 16.71 8.44 6.63
C ALA A 238 15.97 7.41 5.76
N ALA A 239 16.73 6.69 4.93
CA ALA A 239 16.21 5.51 4.24
C ALA A 239 15.83 4.41 5.26
N PRO A 240 14.72 3.68 5.05
CA PRO A 240 14.32 2.58 5.93
C PRO A 240 15.43 1.54 6.13
N ILE A 241 15.60 1.13 7.39
CA ILE A 241 16.52 0.04 7.75
C ILE A 241 15.78 -1.29 7.55
N LEU A 242 16.40 -2.22 6.80
CA LEU A 242 15.86 -3.56 6.60
C LEU A 242 16.45 -4.54 7.62
N PRO A 243 15.67 -5.54 8.07
CA PRO A 243 16.15 -6.56 8.99
C PRO A 243 17.25 -7.43 8.35
N GLU A 244 18.13 -7.96 9.20
CA GLU A 244 19.09 -8.98 8.79
C GLU A 244 18.38 -10.33 8.60
N PRO A 245 18.68 -11.09 7.53
CA PRO A 245 18.08 -12.40 7.32
C PRO A 245 18.51 -13.37 8.42
N THR A 246 17.58 -14.19 8.89
CA THR A 246 17.87 -15.29 9.84
C THR A 246 18.69 -16.42 9.20
N ALA A 247 18.61 -16.55 7.87
CA ALA A 247 19.34 -17.56 7.12
C ALA A 247 20.85 -17.32 7.12
N GLU A 248 21.61 -18.38 7.34
CA GLU A 248 23.05 -18.34 7.16
C GLU A 248 23.40 -18.03 5.69
N ARG A 249 24.45 -17.23 5.53
CA ARG A 249 24.99 -16.91 4.21
C ARG A 249 25.38 -18.19 3.47
N SER A 250 24.76 -18.41 2.31
CA SER A 250 25.20 -19.47 1.41
C SER A 250 26.64 -19.24 0.96
N ARG A 251 27.46 -20.29 1.10
CA ARG A 251 28.85 -20.31 0.60
C ARG A 251 28.93 -20.58 -0.90
N GLU A 252 27.81 -20.96 -1.51
CA GLU A 252 27.76 -21.28 -2.93
C GLU A 252 27.90 -20.03 -3.77
N ARG A 253 28.74 -20.13 -4.81
CA ARG A 253 28.99 -19.01 -5.74
C ARG A 253 28.00 -18.97 -6.91
N GLN A 254 27.10 -19.94 -6.99
CA GLN A 254 26.15 -20.07 -8.09
C GLN A 254 24.95 -19.16 -7.87
N VAL A 255 24.29 -18.80 -8.98
CA VAL A 255 23.01 -18.09 -8.94
C VAL A 255 21.96 -19.08 -8.45
N VAL A 256 21.30 -18.76 -7.33
CA VAL A 256 20.22 -19.59 -6.79
C VAL A 256 18.95 -19.28 -7.56
N ARG A 257 18.36 -20.32 -8.14
CA ARG A 257 17.07 -20.25 -8.81
C ARG A 257 15.96 -20.56 -7.80
N VAL A 258 14.98 -19.68 -7.68
CA VAL A 258 13.85 -19.81 -6.75
C VAL A 258 12.58 -20.08 -7.56
N ASP A 259 12.28 -21.36 -7.77
CA ASP A 259 11.10 -21.80 -8.54
C ASP A 259 9.83 -21.91 -7.67
N GLU A 260 9.99 -22.04 -6.36
CA GLU A 260 8.92 -22.24 -5.37
C GLU A 260 9.12 -21.30 -4.17
N THR A 261 8.05 -21.01 -3.43
CA THR A 261 8.15 -20.17 -2.23
C THR A 261 9.16 -20.76 -1.25
N PRO A 262 10.20 -20.01 -0.86
CA PRO A 262 11.13 -20.48 0.15
C PRO A 262 10.43 -20.58 1.52
N SER A 263 10.67 -21.68 2.24
CA SER A 263 10.07 -21.90 3.56
C SER A 263 10.57 -20.93 4.63
N GLY A 264 11.76 -20.35 4.45
CA GLY A 264 12.37 -19.35 5.33
C GLY A 264 13.14 -18.30 4.56
N ASP A 265 13.93 -17.50 5.29
CA ASP A 265 14.75 -16.45 4.69
C ASP A 265 15.78 -17.00 3.69
N LEU A 266 16.19 -16.15 2.76
CA LEU A 266 17.23 -16.45 1.79
C LEU A 266 18.38 -15.46 1.93
N HIS A 267 19.60 -15.97 2.06
CA HIS A 267 20.81 -15.15 2.04
C HIS A 267 21.83 -15.74 1.05
N ASN A 268 21.83 -15.19 -0.16
CA ASN A 268 22.64 -15.72 -1.26
C ASN A 268 23.45 -14.63 -1.98
N ARG A 269 24.41 -15.07 -2.80
CA ARG A 269 25.20 -14.13 -3.59
C ARG A 269 24.40 -13.49 -4.71
N SER A 270 23.60 -14.29 -5.40
CA SER A 270 22.75 -13.87 -6.52
C SER A 270 21.52 -14.77 -6.54
N ILE A 271 20.35 -14.19 -6.79
CA ILE A 271 19.08 -14.92 -6.84
C ILE A 271 18.39 -14.59 -8.16
N ARG A 272 17.76 -15.61 -8.74
CA ARG A 272 16.89 -15.47 -9.90
C ARG A 272 15.55 -16.11 -9.62
N ILE A 273 14.49 -15.31 -9.71
CA ILE A 273 13.11 -15.77 -9.78
C ILE A 273 12.79 -15.93 -11.27
N PRO A 274 12.70 -17.18 -11.77
CA PRO A 274 12.67 -17.45 -13.20
C PRO A 274 11.30 -17.13 -13.80
N ARG A 275 11.26 -17.12 -15.14
CA ARG A 275 10.02 -16.87 -15.89
C ARG A 275 8.87 -17.76 -15.42
N ASN A 276 7.70 -17.15 -15.28
CA ASN A 276 6.45 -17.82 -14.89
C ASN A 276 6.49 -18.49 -13.51
N ALA A 277 7.51 -18.22 -12.67
CA ALA A 277 7.52 -18.67 -11.29
C ALA A 277 6.33 -18.06 -10.54
N ARG A 278 5.75 -18.84 -9.62
CA ARG A 278 4.65 -18.39 -8.76
C ARG A 278 5.06 -18.57 -7.32
N LEU A 279 5.30 -17.45 -6.64
CA LEU A 279 5.69 -17.43 -5.25
C LEU A 279 4.55 -16.81 -4.44
N GLN A 280 4.16 -17.47 -3.35
CA GLN A 280 3.14 -17.00 -2.42
C GLN A 280 3.74 -16.96 -1.01
N PHE A 281 3.75 -15.77 -0.41
CA PHE A 281 4.32 -15.51 0.91
C PHE A 281 3.21 -15.28 1.94
N ARG A 282 3.33 -15.97 3.08
CA ARG A 282 2.48 -15.81 4.26
C ARG A 282 3.38 -15.69 5.49
N GLY A 283 3.45 -14.49 6.05
CA GLY A 283 4.34 -14.12 7.14
C GLY A 283 5.65 -13.48 6.69
N ASP A 284 6.42 -12.99 7.66
CA ASP A 284 7.63 -12.20 7.41
C ASP A 284 8.73 -13.04 6.75
N ARG A 285 9.34 -12.48 5.70
CA ARG A 285 10.44 -13.12 4.96
C ARG A 285 11.44 -12.09 4.47
N THR A 286 12.71 -12.45 4.57
CA THR A 286 13.81 -11.64 4.03
C THR A 286 14.56 -12.42 2.95
N ILE A 287 14.60 -11.86 1.74
CA ILE A 287 15.42 -12.32 0.62
C ILE A 287 16.55 -11.30 0.44
N ARG A 288 17.71 -11.63 1.01
CA ARG A 288 18.93 -10.81 0.89
C ARG A 288 19.89 -11.37 -0.13
N VAL A 289 20.36 -10.49 -1.00
CA VAL A 289 21.20 -10.81 -2.15
C VAL A 289 22.42 -9.88 -2.18
N GLN A 290 23.62 -10.44 -2.19
CA GLN A 290 24.87 -9.63 -2.13
C GLN A 290 25.24 -8.97 -3.47
N ARG A 291 24.58 -9.39 -4.55
CA ARG A 291 24.77 -8.82 -5.87
C ARG A 291 23.40 -8.52 -6.46
N ASP A 292 22.98 -9.41 -7.36
CA ASP A 292 21.93 -9.12 -8.31
C ASP A 292 20.74 -10.04 -8.02
N LEU A 293 19.56 -9.45 -7.89
CA LEU A 293 18.26 -10.12 -7.79
C LEU A 293 17.50 -9.89 -9.10
N ASP A 294 17.35 -10.94 -9.89
CA ASP A 294 16.60 -10.91 -11.15
C ASP A 294 15.20 -11.51 -10.93
N ILE A 295 14.14 -10.75 -11.21
CA ILE A 295 12.75 -11.24 -11.30
C ILE A 295 12.32 -11.20 -12.77
N GLU A 296 12.21 -12.37 -13.38
CA GLU A 296 12.03 -12.51 -14.83
C GLU A 296 10.57 -12.46 -15.29
N ALA A 297 10.39 -12.31 -16.60
CA ALA A 297 9.09 -12.16 -17.24
C ALA A 297 8.09 -13.27 -16.91
N GLY A 298 6.86 -12.86 -16.59
CA GLY A 298 5.75 -13.72 -16.19
C GLY A 298 5.84 -14.22 -14.75
N ALA A 299 6.91 -13.94 -14.00
CA ALA A 299 6.95 -14.26 -12.59
C ALA A 299 5.86 -13.50 -11.83
N ARG A 300 5.19 -14.20 -10.91
CA ARG A 300 4.13 -13.67 -10.08
C ARG A 300 4.46 -13.92 -8.61
N ILE A 301 4.48 -12.85 -7.83
CA ILE A 301 4.74 -12.89 -6.39
C ILE A 301 3.48 -12.39 -5.68
N GLU A 302 2.92 -13.19 -4.79
CA GLU A 302 1.75 -12.86 -3.98
C GLU A 302 2.18 -12.76 -2.52
N ILE A 303 1.84 -11.67 -1.84
CA ILE A 303 2.14 -11.43 -0.43
C ILE A 303 0.81 -11.31 0.30
N ASP A 304 0.27 -12.42 0.79
CA ASP A 304 -1.07 -12.43 1.37
C ASP A 304 -1.09 -11.77 2.75
N GLY A 305 0.02 -11.86 3.50
CA GLY A 305 0.17 -11.34 4.85
C GLY A 305 1.63 -11.35 5.32
N GLY A 306 1.96 -10.48 6.28
CA GLY A 306 3.33 -10.28 6.77
C GLY A 306 4.18 -9.44 5.81
N THR A 307 5.47 -9.28 6.11
CA THR A 307 6.39 -8.42 5.36
C THR A 307 7.40 -9.21 4.53
N LEU A 308 7.40 -9.00 3.20
CA LEU A 308 8.47 -9.46 2.32
C LEU A 308 9.51 -8.36 2.13
N HIS A 309 10.73 -8.62 2.58
CA HIS A 309 11.90 -7.78 2.32
C HIS A 309 12.70 -8.34 1.14
N LEU A 310 12.82 -7.55 0.07
CA LEU A 310 13.72 -7.81 -1.05
C LEU A 310 14.92 -6.88 -0.95
N ASP A 311 16.08 -7.40 -0.57
CA ASP A 311 17.28 -6.61 -0.32
C ASP A 311 18.43 -7.04 -1.24
N ALA A 312 18.71 -6.25 -2.28
CA ALA A 312 19.84 -6.46 -3.16
C ALA A 312 20.95 -5.44 -2.86
N GLU A 313 22.14 -5.89 -2.49
CA GLU A 313 23.29 -5.02 -2.24
C GLU A 313 23.82 -4.33 -3.53
N ARG A 314 23.37 -4.76 -4.70
CA ARG A 314 23.74 -4.16 -5.99
C ARG A 314 22.51 -3.87 -6.85
N ASP A 315 22.13 -4.77 -7.75
CA ASP A 315 21.07 -4.53 -8.72
C ASP A 315 19.84 -5.39 -8.39
N LEU A 316 18.66 -4.78 -8.50
CA LEU A 316 17.39 -5.48 -8.45
C LEU A 316 16.62 -5.13 -9.72
N ASP A 317 16.42 -6.13 -10.58
CA ASP A 317 15.72 -5.95 -11.85
C ASP A 317 14.40 -6.75 -11.82
N ILE A 318 13.28 -6.04 -11.93
CA ILE A 318 11.91 -6.58 -12.05
C ILE A 318 11.44 -6.33 -13.48
N ARG A 319 11.32 -7.37 -14.29
CA ARG A 319 11.01 -7.23 -15.73
C ARG A 319 9.80 -8.05 -16.10
N ARG A 320 8.73 -7.40 -16.57
CA ARG A 320 7.49 -8.08 -17.01
C ARG A 320 6.94 -9.05 -15.96
N ALA A 321 7.05 -8.67 -14.70
CA ALA A 321 6.63 -9.48 -13.56
C ALA A 321 5.52 -8.76 -12.80
N GLU A 322 4.78 -9.52 -12.01
CA GLU A 322 3.69 -9.01 -11.19
C GLU A 322 3.98 -9.29 -9.71
N ILE A 323 3.91 -8.26 -8.87
CA ILE A 323 3.96 -8.38 -7.43
C ILE A 323 2.66 -7.84 -6.85
N HIS A 324 1.87 -8.75 -6.28
CA HIS A 324 0.56 -8.48 -5.69
C HIS A 324 0.69 -8.48 -4.18
N VAL A 325 0.28 -7.38 -3.54
CA VAL A 325 0.26 -7.24 -2.09
C VAL A 325 -1.18 -7.34 -1.62
N GLY A 326 -1.48 -8.41 -0.88
CA GLY A 326 -2.77 -8.66 -0.23
C GLY A 326 -3.01 -7.69 0.93
N PRO A 327 -4.22 -7.62 1.50
CA PRO A 327 -4.64 -6.58 2.46
C PRO A 327 -3.83 -6.48 3.76
N THR A 328 -3.18 -7.57 4.19
CA THR A 328 -2.28 -7.59 5.37
C THR A 328 -0.82 -7.80 4.99
N GLY A 329 -0.51 -7.86 3.69
CA GLY A 329 0.84 -7.96 3.17
C GLY A 329 1.57 -6.62 3.19
N ARG A 330 2.90 -6.67 3.30
CA ARG A 330 3.80 -5.53 3.16
C ARG A 330 4.98 -5.93 2.26
N LEU A 331 5.41 -5.02 1.40
CA LEU A 331 6.58 -5.20 0.54
C LEU A 331 7.58 -4.08 0.82
N VAL A 332 8.82 -4.45 1.12
CA VAL A 332 9.93 -3.50 1.25
C VAL A 332 11.05 -3.91 0.30
N VAL A 333 11.36 -3.06 -0.66
CA VAL A 333 12.39 -3.30 -1.68
C VAL A 333 13.55 -2.35 -1.47
N ARG A 334 14.76 -2.88 -1.31
CA ARG A 334 15.99 -2.10 -1.26
C ARG A 334 16.96 -2.54 -2.35
N ALA A 335 17.48 -1.57 -3.09
CA ALA A 335 18.62 -1.77 -3.99
C ALA A 335 19.85 -0.97 -3.56
N GLY A 336 21.03 -1.59 -3.65
CA GLY A 336 22.29 -0.97 -3.25
C GLY A 336 22.95 -0.12 -4.33
N ARG A 337 22.57 -0.31 -5.60
CA ARG A 337 23.07 0.46 -6.75
C ARG A 337 21.96 0.82 -7.72
N ARG A 338 21.11 -0.14 -8.11
CA ARG A 338 20.03 0.12 -9.06
C ARG A 338 18.81 -0.76 -8.80
N LEU A 339 17.64 -0.14 -8.70
CA LEU A 339 16.33 -0.79 -8.78
C LEU A 339 15.72 -0.45 -10.15
N ARG A 340 15.44 -1.46 -10.97
CA ARG A 340 14.77 -1.28 -12.27
C ARG A 340 13.45 -2.04 -12.26
N ILE A 341 12.36 -1.33 -12.56
CA ILE A 341 11.01 -1.85 -12.73
C ILE A 341 10.62 -1.55 -14.17
N ASP A 342 10.44 -2.59 -14.99
CA ASP A 342 10.33 -2.46 -16.45
C ASP A 342 9.19 -3.35 -16.97
N ASP A 343 8.21 -2.74 -17.62
CA ASP A 343 6.95 -3.38 -18.04
C ASP A 343 6.30 -4.21 -16.91
N ALA A 344 6.37 -3.77 -15.65
CA ALA A 344 6.02 -4.58 -14.48
C ALA A 344 4.88 -3.97 -13.65
N PHE A 345 4.16 -4.83 -12.93
CA PHE A 345 3.10 -4.44 -12.00
C PHE A 345 3.54 -4.69 -10.56
N ILE A 346 3.43 -3.68 -9.71
CA ILE A 346 3.63 -3.79 -8.27
C ILE A 346 2.49 -3.02 -7.61
N GLY A 347 1.56 -3.73 -6.95
CA GLY A 347 0.38 -3.07 -6.41
C GLY A 347 -0.53 -4.00 -5.64
N ASP A 348 -1.77 -3.56 -5.48
CA ASP A 348 -2.79 -4.28 -4.72
C ASP A 348 -3.25 -5.54 -5.45
N SER A 349 -3.39 -6.64 -4.71
CA SER A 349 -3.97 -7.89 -5.21
C SER A 349 -5.42 -7.76 -5.72
N ALA A 350 -6.20 -6.82 -5.18
CA ALA A 350 -7.58 -6.56 -5.58
C ALA A 350 -7.67 -5.75 -6.87
N PHE A 351 -6.63 -4.97 -7.18
CA PHE A 351 -6.61 -4.04 -8.31
C PHE A 351 -5.45 -4.36 -9.25
N GLY A 352 -5.70 -5.27 -10.19
CA GLY A 352 -4.73 -5.61 -11.22
C GLY A 352 -4.54 -4.50 -12.27
N PRO A 353 -3.59 -4.68 -13.22
CA PRO A 353 -3.29 -3.73 -14.29
C PRO A 353 -4.51 -3.30 -15.12
N GLU A 354 -5.47 -4.20 -15.29
CA GLU A 354 -6.70 -3.94 -16.05
C GLU A 354 -7.62 -2.91 -15.37
N SER A 355 -7.59 -2.83 -14.03
CA SER A 355 -8.43 -1.91 -13.26
C SER A 355 -8.12 -0.44 -13.58
N HIS A 356 -6.89 -0.15 -13.97
CA HIS A 356 -6.47 1.19 -14.40
C HIS A 356 -7.03 1.55 -15.79
N ARG A 357 -7.23 0.57 -16.69
CA ARG A 357 -7.57 0.85 -18.10
C ARG A 357 -8.99 1.37 -18.29
N GLU A 358 -9.90 1.09 -17.35
CA GLU A 358 -11.31 1.50 -17.46
C GLU A 358 -11.55 2.96 -17.08
N THR A 359 -10.85 3.46 -16.06
CA THR A 359 -11.04 4.80 -15.48
C THR A 359 -9.82 5.72 -15.63
N GLY A 360 -8.66 5.17 -16.01
CA GLY A 360 -7.39 5.90 -16.06
C GLY A 360 -6.81 6.27 -14.69
N MET A 361 -7.34 5.69 -13.60
CA MET A 361 -6.88 5.92 -12.23
C MET A 361 -7.29 4.76 -11.33
N LEU A 362 -6.42 4.35 -10.40
CA LEU A 362 -6.79 3.37 -9.39
C LEU A 362 -7.80 3.94 -8.38
N PRO A 363 -8.71 3.10 -7.85
CA PRO A 363 -9.64 3.50 -6.80
C PRO A 363 -8.89 3.95 -5.53
N LEU A 364 -9.50 4.84 -4.72
CA LEU A 364 -8.88 5.41 -3.53
C LEU A 364 -8.55 4.36 -2.46
N GLU A 365 -9.31 3.26 -2.44
CA GLU A 365 -9.09 2.10 -1.56
C GLU A 365 -7.71 1.48 -1.74
N ALA A 366 -7.09 1.64 -2.92
CA ALA A 366 -5.73 1.18 -3.17
C ALA A 366 -4.64 2.05 -2.50
N ASP A 367 -4.98 3.22 -1.93
CA ASP A 367 -4.02 4.08 -1.24
C ASP A 367 -3.46 3.43 0.03
N ALA A 368 -4.30 2.67 0.75
CA ALA A 368 -3.85 1.87 1.88
C ALA A 368 -2.73 0.88 1.49
N THR A 369 -2.64 0.50 0.21
CA THR A 369 -1.57 -0.34 -0.33
C THR A 369 -0.31 0.46 -0.64
N ALA A 370 -0.42 1.74 -1.00
CA ALA A 370 0.72 2.60 -1.26
C ALA A 370 1.62 2.81 -0.02
N GLY A 371 1.03 2.83 1.18
CA GLY A 371 1.77 2.87 2.45
C GLY A 371 2.48 1.55 2.81
N ARG A 372 2.08 0.43 2.20
CA ARG A 372 2.58 -0.92 2.49
C ARG A 372 3.64 -1.41 1.49
N ILE A 373 3.76 -0.72 0.36
CA ILE A 373 4.80 -0.97 -0.64
C ILE A 373 5.84 0.14 -0.52
N ILE A 374 7.00 -0.19 0.03
CA ILE A 374 8.09 0.77 0.24
C ILE A 374 9.26 0.41 -0.67
N LEU A 375 9.66 1.35 -1.52
CA LEU A 375 10.87 1.25 -2.32
C LEU A 375 11.93 2.17 -1.73
N THR A 376 13.13 1.64 -1.52
CA THR A 376 14.26 2.42 -1.01
C THR A 376 15.55 2.02 -1.72
N ALA A 377 16.58 2.84 -1.57
CA ALA A 377 17.89 2.56 -2.14
C ALA A 377 19.01 3.15 -1.29
N ARG A 378 20.22 2.64 -1.48
CA ARG A 378 21.43 3.20 -0.86
C ARG A 378 21.77 4.58 -1.45
N PRO A 379 22.64 5.38 -0.80
CA PRO A 379 23.12 6.62 -1.36
C PRO A 379 23.69 6.46 -2.76
N ASP A 380 23.43 7.44 -3.61
CA ASP A 380 23.85 7.50 -5.03
C ASP A 380 23.28 6.39 -5.93
N ALA A 381 22.36 5.56 -5.42
CA ALA A 381 21.68 4.56 -6.21
C ALA A 381 20.62 5.19 -7.14
N GLU A 382 20.16 4.40 -8.09
CA GLU A 382 19.12 4.78 -9.05
C GLU A 382 17.89 3.87 -8.92
N ILE A 383 16.71 4.46 -8.79
CA ILE A 383 15.42 3.78 -8.92
C ILE A 383 14.81 4.22 -10.25
N MET A 384 14.56 3.27 -11.14
CA MET A 384 14.00 3.54 -12.46
C MET A 384 12.74 2.71 -12.68
N VAL A 385 11.64 3.39 -12.99
CA VAL A 385 10.37 2.82 -13.43
C VAL A 385 10.19 3.19 -14.91
N SER A 386 10.01 2.20 -15.79
CA SER A 386 9.98 2.40 -17.25
C SER A 386 9.03 1.44 -17.96
N GLY A 387 8.80 1.67 -19.26
CA GLY A 387 7.85 0.91 -20.07
C GLY A 387 6.40 1.11 -19.64
N ASP A 388 5.55 0.10 -19.85
CA ASP A 388 4.15 0.07 -19.40
C ASP A 388 4.06 -0.47 -17.96
N SER A 389 4.81 0.16 -17.04
CA SER A 389 4.83 -0.24 -15.63
C SER A 389 3.75 0.47 -14.82
N LEU A 390 3.11 -0.26 -13.91
CA LEU A 390 2.19 0.30 -12.92
C LEU A 390 2.68 -0.02 -11.51
N LEU A 391 2.98 1.04 -10.75
CA LEU A 391 3.46 0.95 -9.37
C LEU A 391 2.49 1.66 -8.43
N THR A 392 2.05 0.97 -7.38
CA THR A 392 1.40 1.57 -6.21
C THR A 392 2.37 1.48 -5.04
N GLY A 393 2.80 2.59 -4.46
CA GLY A 393 3.81 2.55 -3.40
C GLY A 393 4.38 3.90 -2.99
N THR A 394 5.19 3.85 -1.94
CA THR A 394 5.96 4.97 -1.42
C THR A 394 7.44 4.75 -1.68
N VAL A 395 8.10 5.70 -2.36
CA VAL A 395 9.56 5.68 -2.53
C VAL A 395 10.20 6.55 -1.46
N ILE A 396 11.09 5.98 -0.66
CA ILE A 396 11.86 6.70 0.37
C ILE A 396 13.35 6.42 0.13
N ALA A 397 13.97 7.27 -0.69
CA ALA A 397 15.36 7.12 -1.11
C ALA A 397 16.05 8.50 -1.14
N PRO A 398 16.19 9.17 0.03
CA PRO A 398 16.58 10.58 0.17
C PRO A 398 17.90 10.95 -0.52
N ASP A 399 18.80 9.98 -0.68
CA ASP A 399 20.12 10.13 -1.29
C ASP A 399 20.23 9.51 -2.69
N ALA A 400 19.11 9.05 -3.26
CA ALA A 400 19.06 8.37 -4.56
C ALA A 400 18.44 9.25 -5.65
N VAL A 401 18.62 8.81 -6.89
CA VAL A 401 17.93 9.37 -8.07
C VAL A 401 16.74 8.49 -8.40
N VAL A 402 15.56 9.08 -8.54
CA VAL A 402 14.34 8.40 -8.98
C VAL A 402 13.95 8.89 -10.37
N ARG A 403 13.76 7.95 -11.30
CA ARG A 403 13.31 8.20 -12.67
C ARG A 403 12.02 7.45 -12.95
N ILE A 404 11.02 8.15 -13.47
CA ILE A 404 9.76 7.57 -13.97
C ILE A 404 9.67 7.98 -15.44
N LEU A 405 9.72 7.00 -16.34
CA LEU A 405 9.96 7.18 -17.78
C LEU A 405 8.88 6.49 -18.63
N ASP A 406 8.91 6.74 -19.94
CA ASP A 406 8.00 6.13 -20.92
C ASP A 406 6.52 6.33 -20.55
N ASP A 407 5.69 5.28 -20.65
CA ASP A 407 4.27 5.26 -20.31
C ASP A 407 4.01 4.80 -18.86
N SER A 408 5.01 4.89 -17.98
CA SER A 408 4.88 4.33 -16.62
C SER A 408 4.03 5.19 -15.70
N ILE A 409 3.27 4.50 -14.84
CA ILE A 409 2.30 5.11 -13.94
C ILE A 409 2.64 4.72 -12.51
N MET A 410 2.76 5.74 -11.66
CA MET A 410 2.97 5.56 -10.23
C MET A 410 1.82 6.18 -9.44
N HIS A 411 1.26 5.42 -8.50
CA HIS A 411 0.32 5.90 -7.49
C HIS A 411 1.01 5.90 -6.13
N GLY A 412 1.08 7.04 -5.46
CA GLY A 412 1.68 7.19 -4.14
C GLY A 412 2.63 8.37 -4.04
N ARG A 413 3.77 8.19 -3.37
CA ARG A 413 4.62 9.31 -2.90
C ARG A 413 6.10 9.10 -3.20
N LEU A 414 6.84 10.19 -3.35
CA LEU A 414 8.27 10.20 -3.66
C LEU A 414 9.07 11.07 -2.70
N VAL A 415 10.05 10.47 -2.02
CA VAL A 415 11.11 11.20 -1.30
C VAL A 415 12.46 10.77 -1.87
N ALA A 416 13.18 11.69 -2.51
CA ALA A 416 14.46 11.37 -3.14
C ALA A 416 15.46 12.53 -3.20
N SER A 417 16.71 12.28 -3.59
CA SER A 417 17.66 13.39 -3.83
C SER A 417 17.28 14.13 -5.10
N ARG A 418 16.95 13.38 -6.14
CA ARG A 418 16.52 13.90 -7.45
C ARG A 418 15.37 13.09 -7.98
N VAL A 419 14.38 13.77 -8.56
CA VAL A 419 13.22 13.16 -9.21
C VAL A 419 13.14 13.66 -10.65
N GLU A 420 13.05 12.72 -11.59
CA GLU A 420 12.91 12.99 -13.02
C GLU A 420 11.72 12.20 -13.59
N LEU A 421 10.70 12.91 -14.06
CA LEU A 421 9.57 12.37 -14.83
C LEU A 421 9.72 12.81 -16.28
N ARG A 422 9.57 11.87 -17.23
CA ARG A 422 9.76 12.13 -18.67
C ARG A 422 8.78 11.36 -19.55
N ASP A 423 8.81 11.69 -20.84
CA ASP A 423 8.00 11.07 -21.88
C ASP A 423 6.50 11.24 -21.55
N ASP A 424 5.78 10.17 -21.24
CA ASP A 424 4.35 10.14 -20.92
C ASP A 424 4.09 9.69 -19.47
N ALA A 425 5.12 9.72 -18.62
CA ALA A 425 5.06 9.24 -17.25
C ALA A 425 4.03 9.98 -16.39
N LEU A 426 3.27 9.23 -15.60
CA LEU A 426 2.24 9.77 -14.71
C LEU A 426 2.56 9.45 -13.25
N LEU A 427 2.52 10.47 -12.40
CA LEU A 427 2.49 10.29 -10.94
C LEU A 427 1.14 10.78 -10.40
N HIS A 428 0.36 9.85 -9.85
CA HIS A 428 -0.81 10.14 -9.04
C HIS A 428 -0.40 10.21 -7.57
N ALA A 429 -0.32 11.43 -7.03
CA ALA A 429 0.01 11.66 -5.64
C ALA A 429 -1.24 11.98 -4.83
N ARG A 430 -1.43 11.32 -3.68
CA ARG A 430 -2.54 11.65 -2.79
C ARG A 430 -2.33 13.06 -2.22
N PRO A 431 -3.29 13.96 -2.39
CA PRO A 431 -3.26 15.26 -1.75
C PRO A 431 -3.49 15.12 -0.23
N ASP A 432 -3.04 16.11 0.54
CA ASP A 432 -3.31 16.19 1.97
C ASP A 432 -4.84 16.25 2.21
N ASP A 433 -5.38 15.24 2.87
CA ASP A 433 -6.79 15.14 3.23
C ASP A 433 -7.09 15.72 4.62
N GLY A 434 -6.09 16.29 5.29
CA GLY A 434 -6.22 16.92 6.60
C GLY A 434 -6.27 15.95 7.78
N ARG A 435 -6.18 14.63 7.54
CA ARG A 435 -6.18 13.62 8.61
C ARG A 435 -4.91 13.63 9.45
N ILE A 436 -3.81 14.07 8.87
CA ILE A 436 -2.50 14.17 9.51
C ILE A 436 -1.98 15.60 9.43
N ILE A 437 -1.27 16.03 10.47
CA ILE A 437 -0.55 17.30 10.47
C ILE A 437 0.89 17.01 10.05
N GLY A 438 1.24 17.25 8.79
CA GLY A 438 2.62 17.04 8.37
C GLY A 438 3.56 18.20 8.72
N LEU A 439 4.87 17.93 8.60
CA LEU A 439 5.94 18.84 8.98
C LEU A 439 5.90 20.21 8.25
N THR A 440 5.23 20.29 7.11
CA THR A 440 5.12 21.48 6.28
C THR A 440 3.97 22.39 6.71
N SER A 441 3.11 21.94 7.64
CA SER A 441 2.15 22.83 8.29
C SER A 441 2.87 23.85 9.16
N ILE A 442 2.50 25.13 9.01
CA ILE A 442 3.10 26.26 9.73
C ILE A 442 2.50 26.49 11.12
N ALA A 443 1.34 25.89 11.40
CA ALA A 443 0.57 26.09 12.63
C ALA A 443 0.35 24.78 13.40
N GLY A 444 1.17 23.76 13.14
CA GLY A 444 1.09 22.47 13.82
C GLY A 444 1.80 22.45 15.18
N PRO A 445 1.48 21.46 16.03
CA PRO A 445 2.03 21.34 17.38
C PRO A 445 3.53 20.99 17.39
N HIS A 446 4.09 20.62 16.24
CA HIS A 446 5.51 20.39 16.03
C HIS A 446 6.36 21.66 15.94
N ARG A 447 5.74 22.84 16.02
CA ARG A 447 6.42 24.13 15.94
C ARG A 447 6.27 24.92 17.24
N ASP A 448 7.29 25.71 17.55
CA ASP A 448 7.25 26.64 18.68
C ASP A 448 6.42 27.90 18.37
N GLU A 449 6.26 28.78 19.36
CA GLU A 449 5.51 30.04 19.23
C GLU A 449 6.07 30.97 18.14
N GLN A 450 7.34 30.80 17.76
CA GLN A 450 8.00 31.56 16.72
C GLN A 450 7.89 30.88 15.34
N GLY A 451 7.26 29.69 15.28
CA GLY A 451 7.04 28.90 14.07
C GLY A 451 8.21 27.99 13.71
N TYR A 452 9.25 27.90 14.52
CA TYR A 452 10.42 27.05 14.28
C TYR A 452 10.09 25.60 14.64
N LEU A 453 10.67 24.65 13.90
CA LEU A 453 10.45 23.23 14.16
C LEU A 453 11.09 22.83 15.49
N ASN A 454 10.38 22.02 16.29
CA ASN A 454 10.94 21.43 17.50
C ASN A 454 12.25 20.66 17.17
N PRO A 455 13.38 20.96 17.84
CA PRO A 455 14.67 20.35 17.54
C PRO A 455 14.66 18.81 17.56
N MET A 456 13.81 18.18 18.36
CA MET A 456 13.70 16.71 18.41
C MET A 456 13.27 16.11 17.08
N LEU A 457 12.49 16.85 16.29
CA LEU A 457 11.98 16.42 15.00
C LEU A 457 13.01 16.57 13.88
N THR A 458 14.17 17.15 14.17
CA THR A 458 15.25 17.33 13.18
C THR A 458 16.11 16.09 12.99
N SER A 459 15.91 15.05 13.82
CA SER A 459 16.63 13.79 13.69
C SER A 459 16.32 13.11 12.34
N PRO A 460 17.34 12.64 11.60
CA PRO A 460 17.12 11.83 10.40
C PRO A 460 16.51 10.47 10.72
N ASP A 461 16.73 9.99 11.95
CA ASP A 461 16.28 8.69 12.44
C ASP A 461 14.83 8.71 12.94
N ARG A 462 14.10 9.83 12.79
CA ARG A 462 12.71 9.97 13.27
C ARG A 462 11.70 9.00 12.65
N ALA A 463 12.09 8.29 11.58
CA ALA A 463 11.28 7.23 10.98
C ALA A 463 11.51 5.85 11.63
N ILE A 464 12.50 5.72 12.53
CA ILE A 464 12.76 4.49 13.29
C ILE A 464 11.75 4.40 14.43
N ALA A 465 11.05 3.27 14.55
CA ALA A 465 9.96 3.07 15.53
C ALA A 465 10.34 3.47 16.98
N ALA A 466 11.56 3.15 17.44
CA ALA A 466 12.01 3.53 18.77
C ALA A 466 12.14 5.06 18.95
N VAL A 467 12.69 5.75 17.94
CA VAL A 467 12.81 7.22 17.95
C VAL A 467 11.44 7.87 17.81
N LEU A 468 10.57 7.27 16.99
CA LEU A 468 9.18 7.69 16.82
C LEU A 468 8.44 7.68 18.17
N GLN A 469 8.60 6.62 18.96
CA GLN A 469 8.07 6.52 20.31
C GLN A 469 8.65 7.59 21.26
N GLU A 470 9.97 7.79 21.26
CA GLU A 470 10.61 8.84 22.10
C GLU A 470 10.07 10.24 21.78
N ILE A 471 9.83 10.53 20.49
CA ILE A 471 9.24 11.79 20.05
C ILE A 471 7.79 11.91 20.52
N ALA A 472 6.99 10.86 20.36
CA ALA A 472 5.60 10.83 20.80
C ALA A 472 5.50 11.18 22.29
N GLU A 473 6.28 10.47 23.13
CA GLU A 473 6.34 10.69 24.58
C GLU A 473 6.75 12.11 24.95
N ALA A 474 7.79 12.65 24.30
CA ALA A 474 8.27 13.98 24.63
C ALA A 474 7.28 15.10 24.28
N MET A 475 6.56 14.92 23.17
CA MET A 475 5.56 15.87 22.68
C MET A 475 4.19 15.70 23.33
N GLY A 476 3.89 14.54 23.93
CA GLY A 476 2.57 14.23 24.46
C GLY A 476 1.50 14.13 23.36
N ILE A 477 1.89 13.86 22.11
CA ILE A 477 1.01 13.79 20.93
C ILE A 477 1.43 12.60 20.07
N ALA A 478 0.46 11.93 19.45
CA ALA A 478 0.72 10.84 18.52
C ALA A 478 1.47 11.32 17.28
N VAL A 479 2.44 10.53 16.82
CA VAL A 479 3.25 10.84 15.65
C VAL A 479 3.36 9.63 14.73
N CYS A 480 3.48 9.85 13.42
CA CYS A 480 3.60 8.77 12.45
C CYS A 480 4.73 9.01 11.45
N ALA A 481 5.29 7.92 10.91
CA ALA A 481 6.23 7.95 9.81
C ALA A 481 6.24 6.61 9.08
N THR A 482 6.26 6.62 7.75
CA THR A 482 6.54 5.42 6.91
C THR A 482 5.63 4.21 7.18
N GLY A 483 4.35 4.48 7.47
CA GLY A 483 3.36 3.45 7.78
C GLY A 483 3.49 2.86 9.19
N SER A 484 4.13 3.58 10.11
CA SER A 484 4.16 3.28 11.55
C SER A 484 3.67 4.49 12.33
N ILE A 485 2.94 4.24 13.41
CA ILE A 485 2.39 5.27 14.32
C ILE A 485 2.92 4.96 15.71
N ALA A 486 3.25 6.01 16.47
CA ALA A 486 3.66 5.94 17.85
C ALA A 486 2.80 6.88 18.69
N HIS A 487 2.33 6.38 19.83
CA HIS A 487 1.43 7.09 20.73
C HIS A 487 2.15 7.43 22.04
N PRO A 488 1.95 8.62 22.61
CA PRO A 488 2.46 8.96 23.92
C PRO A 488 1.78 8.11 25.01
N SER A 489 2.48 7.86 26.11
CA SER A 489 1.84 7.32 27.31
C SER A 489 0.84 8.31 27.91
N GLU A 490 -0.18 7.81 28.63
CA GLU A 490 -1.15 8.65 29.36
C GLU A 490 -0.44 9.69 30.25
N SER A 491 0.63 9.29 30.95
CA SER A 491 1.41 10.19 31.78
C SER A 491 2.08 11.33 31.01
N SER A 492 2.48 11.08 29.75
CA SER A 492 3.07 12.10 28.89
C SER A 492 2.01 13.06 28.35
N VAL A 493 0.82 12.55 28.04
CA VAL A 493 -0.34 13.36 27.66
C VAL A 493 -0.75 14.29 28.81
N GLU A 494 -0.87 13.76 30.03
CA GLU A 494 -1.17 14.55 31.24
C GLU A 494 -0.10 15.62 31.50
N ALA A 495 1.18 15.25 31.39
CA ALA A 495 2.28 16.19 31.60
C ALA A 495 2.33 17.31 30.54
N GLU A 496 1.91 17.05 29.29
CA GLU A 496 1.78 18.10 28.28
C GLU A 496 0.56 18.98 28.52
N ALA A 497 -0.58 18.39 28.92
CA ALA A 497 -1.77 19.15 29.30
C ALA A 497 -1.48 20.14 30.45
N ASP A 498 -0.75 19.68 31.48
CA ASP A 498 -0.29 20.52 32.59
C ASP A 498 0.65 21.63 32.11
N ARG A 499 1.60 21.33 31.21
CA ARG A 499 2.51 22.33 30.62
C ARG A 499 1.75 23.42 29.85
N ILE A 500 0.76 23.04 29.05
CA ILE A 500 -0.09 23.97 28.30
C ILE A 500 -0.90 24.84 29.27
N GLN A 501 -1.51 24.23 30.29
CA GLN A 501 -2.30 24.93 31.30
C GLN A 501 -1.44 25.95 32.08
N ASP A 502 -0.24 25.55 32.51
CA ASP A 502 0.74 26.43 33.16
C ASP A 502 1.19 27.58 32.26
N GLY A 503 1.32 27.35 30.94
CA GLY A 503 1.62 28.37 29.95
C GLY A 503 0.49 29.38 29.80
N LEU A 504 -0.75 28.89 29.71
CA LEU A 504 -1.95 29.73 29.63
C LEU A 504 -2.14 30.57 30.90
N ASP A 505 -1.90 29.99 32.08
CA ASP A 505 -2.00 30.72 33.34
C ASP A 505 -0.90 31.77 33.48
N ARG A 506 0.35 31.48 33.06
CA ARG A 506 1.42 32.49 32.96
C ARG A 506 1.05 33.64 32.02
N MET A 507 0.54 33.33 30.83
CA MET A 507 0.10 34.35 29.87
C MET A 507 -1.05 35.20 30.43
N ARG A 508 -2.00 34.56 31.13
CA ARG A 508 -3.12 35.24 31.81
C ARG A 508 -2.62 36.17 32.92
N ASP A 509 -1.62 35.77 33.67
CA ASP A 509 -1.00 36.59 34.72
C ASP A 509 -0.20 37.75 34.15
N ASP A 510 0.53 37.55 33.05
CA ASP A 510 1.24 38.61 32.33
C ASP A 510 0.29 39.67 31.76
N LEU A 511 -0.87 39.24 31.23
CA LEU A 511 -1.95 40.13 30.79
C LEU A 511 -2.61 40.88 31.97
N ARG A 512 -2.60 40.30 33.17
CA ARG A 512 -3.13 40.93 34.40
C ARG A 512 -2.10 41.79 35.13
N GLY A 513 -0.81 41.68 34.78
CA GLY A 513 0.31 42.33 35.43
C GLY A 513 0.29 43.88 35.36
N PRO A 514 0.85 44.57 36.39
CA PRO A 514 0.86 46.04 36.48
C PRO A 514 1.66 46.73 35.36
N SER A 515 2.51 46.01 34.63
CA SER A 515 3.28 46.51 33.49
C SER A 515 2.41 46.81 32.26
N GLN A 516 1.36 46.01 31.98
CA GLN A 516 0.40 46.31 30.92
C GLN A 516 -0.58 47.43 31.31
N ARG A 517 -1.03 47.48 32.58
CA ARG A 517 -1.82 48.61 33.09
C ARG A 517 -1.06 49.93 32.97
N SER A 518 0.26 49.91 33.14
CA SER A 518 1.12 51.08 32.97
C SER A 518 1.29 51.46 31.49
N ARG A 519 1.38 50.50 30.57
CA ARG A 519 1.41 50.76 29.11
C ARG A 519 0.07 51.31 28.57
N MET A 520 -1.07 50.80 29.04
CA MET A 520 -2.39 51.38 28.70
C MET A 520 -2.57 52.78 29.29
N ARG A 521 -2.01 53.05 30.48
CA ARG A 521 -2.04 54.39 31.08
C ARG A 521 -1.24 55.42 30.26
N TRP A 522 -0.09 55.04 29.70
CA TRP A 522 0.69 55.91 28.81
C TRP A 522 0.03 56.18 27.46
N VAL A 523 -0.78 55.25 26.93
CA VAL A 523 -1.55 55.46 25.69
C VAL A 523 -2.77 56.36 25.94
N MET A 524 -3.37 56.33 27.14
CA MET A 524 -4.50 57.19 27.51
C MET A 524 -4.08 58.58 28.00
N ASP A 525 -2.88 58.72 28.60
CA ASP A 525 -2.36 60.02 29.07
C ASP A 525 -1.55 60.80 28.00
N GLY A 526 -1.24 60.18 26.86
CA GLY A 526 -0.46 60.77 25.76
C GLY A 526 -1.23 61.64 24.76
N ASP A 527 -2.57 61.69 24.84
CA ASP A 527 -3.43 62.32 23.82
C ASP A 527 -4.09 63.65 24.27
N CYS A 528 -3.68 64.20 25.42
CA CYS A 528 -4.17 65.50 25.93
C CYS A 528 -3.16 66.66 25.80
N GLY A 529 -2.19 66.55 24.90
CA GLY A 529 -1.13 67.54 24.69
C GLY A 529 -1.08 68.14 23.28
N ARG A 530 -2.18 68.75 22.81
CA ARG A 530 -2.18 69.78 21.77
C ARG A 530 -3.10 70.93 22.13
#